data_AF-A0A8T2YLD2-F1
#
_entry.id   AF-A0A8T2YLD2-F1
#
_cell.length_a   1.000
_cell.length_b   1.000
_cell.length_c   1.000
_cell.angle_alpha   90.00
_cell.angle_beta   90.00
_cell.angle_gamma   90.00
#
_symmetry.space_group_name_H-M   'P 1'
#
loop_
_entity.id
_entity.type
_entity.pdbx_description
1 polymer ?
#
loop_
_entity_poly.entity_id
_entity_poly.type
_entity_poly.pdbx_seq_one_letter_code
_entity_poly.pdbx_strand_id
1 'polypeptide(L)'
;MGGGDSDIAPHPEKIKIVATCLVVSVGISLLGFYLKSGAEWRSNWSLSLNKNKKKKKPIRVYMDGCFDMMHYGHCNALRQARALGDQLVVGVVSDAEIIANKGPPVTPLHERMIMVNAVKWVDEVISDAPYAITEEFMKKLFDEYNIDYIIHGDDPCVLPDGTDAYALAKKAGRYKQIKRTEGVSSTDIVGRMLLCTRERSISDSHNHSSLQRQFSHGNSQKFEAGGSGTGTRVSHFLPTSRRIVQFSNGKGPGDDARIVYIDGAFDLFHAGHVEILRLARTLGDFLLVGIHNDQIVSAKRGAHRPIMNLHERSLSVLACRYVDEVIIGAPWEISKDMVSMQLNLFFVLVFPSVQ
;
A
#
# COMPACT_ATOMS: atom_id res chain seq x y z
N MET A 1 58.49 37.71 36.70
CA MET A 1 57.59 37.26 35.62
C MET A 1 56.22 37.13 36.27
N GLY A 2 55.42 38.19 36.33
CA GLY A 2 54.46 38.59 35.28
C GLY A 2 53.23 37.69 35.42
N GLY A 3 52.16 38.08 36.11
CA GLY A 3 51.12 39.04 35.67
C GLY A 3 49.79 38.26 35.63
N GLY A 4 48.83 38.58 36.49
CA GLY A 4 47.53 39.18 36.11
C GLY A 4 46.41 38.18 36.48
N ASP A 5 45.52 38.54 37.42
CA ASP A 5 44.20 39.18 37.19
C ASP A 5 43.15 38.15 36.70
N SER A 6 41.89 38.10 37.17
CA SER A 6 41.10 39.06 37.96
C SER A 6 39.84 38.39 38.51
N ASP A 7 39.47 38.82 39.71
CA ASP A 7 38.20 38.59 40.40
C ASP A 7 36.98 39.20 39.68
N ILE A 8 35.84 38.56 39.91
CA ILE A 8 34.48 39.04 39.58
C ILE A 8 33.93 39.76 40.81
N ALA A 9 33.55 41.03 40.66
CA ALA A 9 32.68 41.76 41.60
C ALA A 9 31.61 42.57 40.84
N PRO A 10 30.39 42.76 41.37
CA PRO A 10 29.26 43.41 40.67
C PRO A 10 28.93 44.86 41.11
N HIS A 11 28.11 45.53 40.25
CA HIS A 11 27.31 46.78 40.42
C HIS A 11 28.01 48.15 40.28
N PRO A 12 27.29 49.30 40.05
CA PRO A 12 25.90 49.62 39.61
C PRO A 12 25.88 50.60 38.38
N GLU A 13 24.78 51.00 37.70
CA GLU A 13 23.89 52.14 38.00
C GLU A 13 22.94 52.46 36.81
N LYS A 14 21.88 53.19 37.15
CA LYS A 14 20.75 53.66 36.33
C LYS A 14 21.12 54.89 35.47
N ILE A 15 20.59 54.99 34.24
CA ILE A 15 20.41 56.28 33.55
C ILE A 15 19.02 56.33 32.89
N LYS A 16 18.19 57.27 33.36
CA LYS A 16 16.98 57.79 32.71
C LYS A 16 17.34 59.10 32.01
N ILE A 17 16.97 59.29 30.74
CA ILE A 17 16.85 60.63 30.14
C ILE A 17 15.54 60.69 29.36
N VAL A 18 14.73 61.68 29.76
CA VAL A 18 13.47 62.13 29.18
C VAL A 18 13.79 63.25 28.18
N ALA A 19 13.13 63.27 27.03
CA ALA A 19 13.04 64.46 26.18
C ALA A 19 11.60 64.59 25.67
N THR A 20 10.99 65.74 25.90
CA THR A 20 9.62 66.13 25.52
C THR A 20 9.68 67.51 24.85
N CYS A 21 8.63 67.82 24.08
CA CYS A 21 8.22 69.12 23.51
C CYS A 21 8.85 69.49 22.16
N LEU A 22 8.18 70.12 21.19
CA LEU A 22 6.78 70.48 20.91
C LEU A 22 6.85 71.17 19.53
N VAL A 23 6.20 70.65 18.48
CA VAL A 23 5.80 71.47 17.32
C VAL A 23 4.38 71.11 16.90
N VAL A 24 3.44 71.88 17.45
CA VAL A 24 2.29 72.52 16.81
C VAL A 24 1.39 71.66 15.91
N SER A 25 0.35 71.15 16.56
CA SER A 25 -1.07 71.24 16.17
C SER A 25 -1.43 72.20 15.03
N VAL A 26 -1.47 71.72 13.78
CA VAL A 26 -2.48 72.07 12.75
C VAL A 26 -2.49 70.91 11.73
N GLY A 27 -3.60 70.18 11.59
CA GLY A 27 -3.70 69.17 10.52
C GLY A 27 -4.79 68.11 10.68
N ILE A 28 -5.42 68.00 11.85
CA ILE A 28 -6.64 67.19 12.02
C ILE A 28 -7.84 68.03 11.58
N SER A 29 -7.99 68.26 10.26
CA SER A 29 -9.26 68.76 9.71
C SER A 29 -9.45 68.62 8.19
N LEU A 30 -8.58 67.91 7.46
CA LEU A 30 -8.67 67.84 5.98
C LEU A 30 -8.54 66.44 5.35
N LEU A 31 -8.65 65.36 6.13
CA LEU A 31 -8.77 63.99 5.57
C LEU A 31 -10.14 63.34 5.80
N GLY A 32 -11.07 64.05 6.46
CA GLY A 32 -12.45 63.62 6.69
C GLY A 32 -13.47 64.07 5.65
N PHE A 33 -13.02 64.74 4.56
CA PHE A 33 -13.93 65.42 3.63
C PHE A 33 -13.73 65.08 2.14
N TYR A 34 -12.87 64.12 1.78
CA TYR A 34 -12.53 63.84 0.37
C TYR A 34 -12.69 62.39 -0.11
N LEU A 35 -13.50 61.58 0.56
CA LEU A 35 -13.99 60.29 0.02
C LEU A 35 -15.50 60.12 0.26
N LYS A 36 -16.26 61.18 -0.03
CA LYS A 36 -17.73 61.18 -0.03
C LYS A 36 -18.25 61.74 -1.37
N SER A 37 -18.03 60.98 -2.45
CA SER A 37 -18.79 61.12 -3.71
C SER A 37 -18.33 60.06 -4.71
N GLY A 38 -19.07 58.96 -4.83
CA GLY A 38 -18.81 57.95 -5.86
C GLY A 38 -19.49 56.61 -5.60
N ALA A 39 -20.71 56.48 -6.13
CA ALA A 39 -21.36 55.23 -6.54
C ALA A 39 -21.86 54.24 -5.47
N GLU A 40 -23.19 54.29 -5.31
CA GLU A 40 -24.11 53.22 -4.96
C GLU A 40 -23.65 51.81 -5.36
N TRP A 41 -23.77 50.82 -4.46
CA TRP A 41 -24.24 49.47 -4.81
C TRP A 41 -24.75 48.75 -3.54
N ARG A 42 -26.08 48.82 -3.37
CA ARG A 42 -27.01 47.85 -2.76
C ARG A 42 -26.47 46.94 -1.64
N SER A 43 -26.86 47.27 -0.41
CA SER A 43 -27.15 46.27 0.63
C SER A 43 -28.33 45.42 0.17
N ASN A 44 -28.09 44.18 -0.25
CA ASN A 44 -29.13 43.17 -0.38
C ASN A 44 -28.53 41.77 -0.23
N TRP A 45 -29.00 41.09 0.82
CA TRP A 45 -29.17 39.63 0.90
C TRP A 45 -27.97 38.77 0.49
N SER A 46 -27.20 38.28 1.48
CA SER A 46 -26.78 36.88 1.41
C SER A 46 -27.81 36.04 2.16
N LEU A 47 -28.93 35.76 1.49
CA LEU A 47 -29.64 34.52 1.74
C LEU A 47 -28.58 33.42 1.75
N SER A 48 -28.51 32.69 2.86
CA SER A 48 -27.91 31.37 2.89
C SER A 48 -28.59 30.55 1.80
N LEU A 49 -28.00 30.54 0.61
CA LEU A 49 -28.30 29.57 -0.42
C LEU A 49 -27.77 28.27 0.15
N ASN A 50 -28.62 27.59 0.91
CA ASN A 50 -28.55 26.18 1.16
C ASN A 50 -28.66 25.48 -0.20
N LYS A 51 -27.58 25.52 -0.98
CA LYS A 51 -27.41 24.68 -2.16
C LYS A 51 -27.35 23.27 -1.58
N ASN A 52 -28.50 22.60 -1.60
CA ASN A 52 -28.59 21.16 -1.67
C ASN A 52 -27.68 20.71 -2.83
N LYS A 53 -26.38 20.56 -2.56
CA LYS A 53 -25.45 19.86 -3.45
C LYS A 53 -26.00 18.45 -3.48
N LYS A 54 -26.82 18.14 -4.50
CA LYS A 54 -27.19 16.76 -4.82
C LYS A 54 -25.90 15.96 -4.77
N LYS A 55 -25.78 15.04 -3.80
CA LYS A 55 -24.60 14.18 -3.69
C LYS A 55 -24.44 13.52 -5.05
N LYS A 56 -23.28 13.72 -5.69
CA LYS A 56 -22.99 13.08 -6.99
C LYS A 56 -23.10 11.57 -6.78
N LYS A 57 -23.72 10.87 -7.74
CA LYS A 57 -23.77 9.39 -7.72
C LYS A 57 -22.33 8.88 -7.62
N PRO A 58 -22.01 7.93 -6.72
CA PRO A 58 -20.68 7.36 -6.62
C PRO A 58 -20.32 6.65 -7.93
N ILE A 59 -19.11 6.86 -8.42
CA ILE A 59 -18.57 6.18 -9.59
C ILE A 59 -18.15 4.76 -9.17
N ARG A 60 -18.77 3.74 -9.74
CA ARG A 60 -18.42 2.33 -9.46
C ARG A 60 -17.54 1.81 -10.56
N VAL A 61 -16.43 1.17 -10.21
CA VAL A 61 -15.50 0.60 -11.18
C VAL A 61 -15.34 -0.90 -10.95
N TYR A 62 -15.15 -1.63 -12.04
CA TYR A 62 -14.97 -3.07 -12.03
C TYR A 62 -13.55 -3.44 -12.46
N MET A 63 -12.93 -4.39 -11.78
CA MET A 63 -11.69 -5.02 -12.20
C MET A 63 -11.80 -6.52 -11.93
N ASP A 64 -11.30 -7.34 -12.83
CA ASP A 64 -11.30 -8.78 -12.67
C ASP A 64 -9.92 -9.39 -12.88
N GLY A 65 -9.83 -10.66 -12.50
CA GLY A 65 -8.63 -11.44 -12.67
C GLY A 65 -8.72 -12.77 -11.97
N CYS A 66 -7.71 -13.60 -12.25
CA CYS A 66 -7.57 -14.87 -11.55
C CYS A 66 -7.19 -14.63 -10.08
N PHE A 67 -6.31 -13.66 -9.80
CA PHE A 67 -5.72 -13.42 -8.46
C PHE A 67 -5.07 -14.67 -7.85
N ASP A 68 -4.51 -15.54 -8.69
CA ASP A 68 -3.78 -16.73 -8.26
C ASP A 68 -2.38 -16.36 -7.75
N MET A 69 -1.98 -16.91 -6.60
CA MET A 69 -0.76 -16.54 -5.89
C MET A 69 -0.66 -15.01 -5.68
N MET A 70 -1.73 -14.43 -5.10
CA MET A 70 -1.88 -12.99 -4.95
C MET A 70 -0.68 -12.35 -4.23
N HIS A 71 -0.31 -11.14 -4.65
CA HIS A 71 0.90 -10.44 -4.19
C HIS A 71 0.72 -8.92 -4.28
N TYR A 72 1.66 -8.14 -3.73
CA TYR A 72 1.55 -6.67 -3.66
C TYR A 72 1.32 -5.99 -5.03
N GLY A 73 1.79 -6.59 -6.13
CA GLY A 73 1.46 -6.12 -7.50
C GLY A 73 -0.04 -6.12 -7.82
N HIS A 74 -0.77 -7.17 -7.44
CA HIS A 74 -2.23 -7.23 -7.56
C HIS A 74 -2.88 -6.18 -6.65
N CYS A 75 -2.41 -6.07 -5.40
CA CYS A 75 -2.91 -5.06 -4.45
C CYS A 75 -2.73 -3.63 -4.97
N ASN A 76 -1.58 -3.31 -5.59
CA ASN A 76 -1.33 -2.01 -6.19
C ASN A 76 -2.20 -1.77 -7.43
N ALA A 77 -2.51 -2.81 -8.21
CA ALA A 77 -3.44 -2.69 -9.33
C ALA A 77 -4.85 -2.35 -8.83
N LEU A 78 -5.34 -3.05 -7.80
CA LEU A 78 -6.62 -2.75 -7.15
C LEU A 78 -6.63 -1.34 -6.52
N ARG A 79 -5.52 -0.90 -5.92
CA ARG A 79 -5.37 0.49 -5.44
C ARG A 79 -5.53 1.51 -6.56
N GLN A 80 -4.86 1.28 -7.71
CA GLN A 80 -4.96 2.16 -8.87
C GLN A 80 -6.38 2.16 -9.45
N ALA A 81 -7.02 0.99 -9.53
CA ALA A 81 -8.40 0.86 -9.99
C ALA A 81 -9.36 1.64 -9.09
N ARG A 82 -9.26 1.45 -7.76
CA ARG A 82 -10.06 2.17 -6.77
C ARG A 82 -9.88 3.69 -6.83
N ALA A 83 -8.72 4.19 -7.26
CA ALA A 83 -8.46 5.62 -7.43
C ALA A 83 -9.15 6.24 -8.67
N LEU A 84 -9.64 5.42 -9.60
CA LEU A 84 -10.38 5.85 -10.80
C LEU A 84 -11.90 5.93 -10.59
N GLY A 85 -12.39 5.60 -9.38
CA GLY A 85 -13.79 5.66 -9.00
C GLY A 85 -13.97 5.90 -7.49
N ASP A 86 -15.22 5.85 -7.04
CA ASP A 86 -15.62 5.96 -5.63
C ASP A 86 -15.86 4.60 -4.96
N GLN A 87 -16.05 3.52 -5.74
CA GLN A 87 -16.19 2.15 -5.25
C GLN A 87 -15.56 1.17 -6.24
N LEU A 88 -14.86 0.14 -5.75
CA LEU A 88 -14.26 -0.93 -6.55
C LEU A 88 -14.97 -2.26 -6.30
N VAL A 89 -15.54 -2.80 -7.37
CA VAL A 89 -16.10 -4.15 -7.45
C VAL A 89 -15.07 -5.05 -8.14
N VAL A 90 -14.77 -6.21 -7.56
CA VAL A 90 -13.76 -7.13 -8.11
C VAL A 90 -14.37 -8.45 -8.50
N GLY A 91 -14.20 -8.85 -9.76
CA GLY A 91 -14.57 -10.19 -10.24
C GLY A 91 -13.43 -11.18 -10.06
N VAL A 92 -13.69 -12.30 -9.38
CA VAL A 92 -12.73 -13.38 -9.24
C VAL A 92 -13.12 -14.51 -10.19
N VAL A 93 -12.26 -14.76 -11.17
CA VAL A 93 -12.52 -15.75 -12.22
C VAL A 93 -12.59 -17.16 -11.63
N SER A 94 -13.54 -17.98 -12.08
CA SER A 94 -13.72 -19.35 -11.57
C SER A 94 -12.54 -20.27 -11.94
N ASP A 95 -12.38 -21.38 -11.20
CA ASP A 95 -11.33 -22.36 -11.50
C ASP A 95 -11.54 -23.00 -12.90
N ALA A 96 -12.79 -23.25 -13.29
CA ALA A 96 -13.14 -23.82 -14.60
C ALA A 96 -12.77 -22.87 -15.76
N GLU A 97 -13.09 -21.58 -15.62
CA GLU A 97 -12.73 -20.55 -16.61
C GLU A 97 -11.21 -20.39 -16.73
N ILE A 98 -10.49 -20.46 -15.61
CA ILE A 98 -9.03 -20.40 -15.59
C ILE A 98 -8.42 -21.61 -16.32
N ILE A 99 -8.89 -22.82 -16.04
CA ILE A 99 -8.43 -24.06 -16.67
C ILE A 99 -8.62 -24.01 -18.19
N ALA A 100 -9.77 -23.50 -18.65
CA ALA A 100 -10.09 -23.42 -20.06
C ALA A 100 -9.18 -22.45 -20.85
N ASN A 101 -8.64 -21.41 -20.21
CA ASN A 101 -7.95 -20.32 -20.91
C ASN A 101 -6.43 -20.27 -20.72
N LYS A 102 -5.90 -20.73 -19.58
CA LYS A 102 -4.45 -20.64 -19.29
C LYS A 102 -3.84 -21.89 -18.64
N GLY A 103 -4.64 -22.67 -17.91
CA GLY A 103 -4.18 -23.80 -17.09
C GLY A 103 -4.67 -23.68 -15.65
N PRO A 104 -4.58 -24.77 -14.86
CA PRO A 104 -5.17 -24.83 -13.51
C PRO A 104 -4.54 -23.80 -12.56
N PRO A 105 -5.34 -23.15 -11.70
CA PRO A 105 -4.81 -22.26 -10.67
C PRO A 105 -4.14 -23.08 -9.55
N VAL A 106 -3.13 -22.49 -8.89
CA VAL A 106 -2.51 -23.09 -7.71
C VAL A 106 -3.41 -22.91 -6.48
N THR A 107 -4.00 -21.73 -6.34
CA THR A 107 -4.93 -21.40 -5.25
C THR A 107 -6.39 -21.60 -5.69
N PRO A 108 -7.19 -22.39 -4.95
CA PRO A 108 -8.59 -22.62 -5.30
C PRO A 108 -9.43 -21.35 -5.14
N LEU A 109 -10.58 -21.29 -5.83
CA LEU A 109 -11.45 -20.10 -5.86
C LEU A 109 -11.73 -19.51 -4.47
N HIS A 110 -12.06 -20.34 -3.48
CA HIS A 110 -12.41 -19.85 -2.14
C HIS A 110 -11.25 -19.10 -1.45
N GLU A 111 -10.00 -19.56 -1.62
CA GLU A 111 -8.83 -18.86 -1.07
C GLU A 111 -8.55 -17.56 -1.81
N ARG A 112 -8.71 -17.55 -3.14
CA ARG A 112 -8.57 -16.33 -3.96
C ARG A 112 -9.60 -15.28 -3.56
N MET A 113 -10.83 -15.70 -3.29
CA MET A 113 -11.90 -14.85 -2.76
C MET A 113 -11.55 -14.26 -1.39
N ILE A 114 -11.00 -15.04 -0.46
CA ILE A 114 -10.53 -14.53 0.85
C ILE A 114 -9.47 -13.45 0.64
N MET A 115 -8.49 -13.70 -0.22
CA MET A 115 -7.39 -12.77 -0.49
C MET A 115 -7.88 -11.45 -1.09
N VAL A 116 -8.75 -11.50 -2.10
CA VAL A 116 -9.31 -10.30 -2.74
C VAL A 116 -10.19 -9.52 -1.78
N ASN A 117 -11.05 -10.19 -1.00
CA ASN A 117 -11.86 -9.54 0.03
C ASN A 117 -11.00 -8.88 1.12
N ALA A 118 -9.80 -9.40 1.42
CA ALA A 118 -8.93 -8.82 2.41
C ALA A 118 -8.29 -7.49 1.98
N VAL A 119 -8.29 -7.16 0.69
CA VAL A 119 -7.68 -5.91 0.20
C VAL A 119 -8.52 -4.71 0.59
N LYS A 120 -7.90 -3.69 1.19
CA LYS A 120 -8.60 -2.52 1.73
C LYS A 120 -9.21 -1.57 0.71
N TRP A 121 -8.81 -1.69 -0.55
CA TRP A 121 -9.36 -0.90 -1.65
C TRP A 121 -10.55 -1.57 -2.34
N VAL A 122 -10.88 -2.80 -1.98
CA VAL A 122 -11.97 -3.58 -2.58
C VAL A 122 -13.23 -3.36 -1.76
N ASP A 123 -14.32 -2.94 -2.41
CA ASP A 123 -15.60 -2.67 -1.74
C ASP A 123 -16.54 -3.87 -1.85
N GLU A 124 -16.52 -4.58 -2.98
CA GLU A 124 -17.40 -5.72 -3.28
C GLU A 124 -16.66 -6.76 -4.13
N VAL A 125 -16.98 -8.04 -3.95
CA VAL A 125 -16.37 -9.14 -4.72
C VAL A 125 -17.46 -10.01 -5.35
N ILE A 126 -17.32 -10.27 -6.65
CA ILE A 126 -18.17 -11.15 -7.44
C ILE A 126 -17.42 -12.46 -7.65
N SER A 127 -17.99 -13.59 -7.23
CA SER A 127 -17.45 -14.91 -7.55
C SER A 127 -17.83 -15.31 -8.98
N ASP A 128 -17.08 -16.28 -9.53
CA ASP A 128 -17.40 -16.92 -10.79
C ASP A 128 -17.53 -15.94 -11.97
N ALA A 129 -16.68 -14.91 -11.98
CA ALA A 129 -16.58 -14.02 -13.12
C ALA A 129 -16.09 -14.81 -14.37
N PRO A 130 -16.61 -14.53 -15.57
CA PRO A 130 -16.11 -15.11 -16.80
C PRO A 130 -14.68 -14.63 -17.09
N TYR A 131 -13.91 -15.41 -17.84
CA TYR A 131 -12.54 -15.00 -18.22
C TYR A 131 -12.52 -13.81 -19.20
N ALA A 132 -13.55 -13.69 -20.04
CA ALA A 132 -13.74 -12.60 -20.99
C ALA A 132 -15.03 -11.82 -20.69
N ILE A 133 -15.03 -10.53 -20.99
CA ILE A 133 -16.24 -9.71 -20.87
C ILE A 133 -17.19 -10.06 -22.02
N THR A 134 -18.19 -10.89 -21.75
CA THR A 134 -19.27 -11.24 -22.70
C THR A 134 -20.34 -10.14 -22.73
N GLU A 135 -21.20 -10.12 -23.76
CA GLU A 135 -22.31 -9.15 -23.83
C GLU A 135 -23.26 -9.27 -22.64
N GLU A 136 -23.58 -10.51 -22.25
CA GLU A 136 -24.48 -10.83 -21.14
C GLU A 136 -23.89 -10.34 -19.82
N PHE A 137 -22.62 -10.65 -19.58
CA PHE A 137 -21.95 -10.23 -18.35
C PHE A 137 -21.73 -8.71 -18.32
N MET A 138 -21.43 -8.08 -19.46
CA MET A 138 -21.31 -6.63 -19.57
C MET A 138 -22.63 -5.93 -19.22
N LYS A 139 -23.77 -6.44 -19.71
CA LYS A 139 -25.10 -5.95 -19.31
C LYS A 139 -25.31 -6.10 -17.80
N LYS A 140 -24.99 -7.27 -17.24
CA LYS A 140 -25.05 -7.50 -15.79
C LYS A 140 -24.22 -6.48 -15.00
N LEU A 141 -22.97 -6.23 -15.42
CA LEU A 141 -22.10 -5.23 -14.79
C LEU A 141 -22.73 -3.83 -14.80
N PHE A 142 -23.31 -3.41 -15.93
CA PHE A 142 -23.80 -2.05 -16.09
C PHE A 142 -25.20 -1.84 -15.50
N ASP A 143 -26.10 -2.79 -15.66
CA ASP A 143 -27.51 -2.65 -15.32
C ASP A 143 -27.77 -3.09 -13.86
N GLU A 144 -27.17 -4.20 -13.41
CA GLU A 144 -27.36 -4.73 -12.06
C GLU A 144 -26.33 -4.16 -11.08
N TYR A 145 -25.03 -4.30 -11.40
CA TYR A 145 -23.95 -3.83 -10.52
C TYR A 145 -23.66 -2.33 -10.62
N ASN A 146 -24.34 -1.62 -11.53
CA ASN A 146 -24.18 -0.17 -11.73
C ASN A 146 -22.72 0.26 -11.99
N ILE A 147 -21.93 -0.58 -12.65
CA ILE A 147 -20.52 -0.28 -12.97
C ILE A 147 -20.46 0.82 -14.03
N ASP A 148 -19.62 1.82 -13.81
CA ASP A 148 -19.34 2.93 -14.72
C ASP A 148 -18.22 2.59 -15.72
N TYR A 149 -17.13 1.99 -15.24
CA TYR A 149 -15.96 1.63 -16.04
C TYR A 149 -15.39 0.27 -15.65
N ILE A 150 -14.90 -0.47 -16.65
CA ILE A 150 -14.08 -1.67 -16.49
C ILE A 150 -12.61 -1.26 -16.56
N ILE A 151 -11.80 -1.72 -15.61
CA ILE A 151 -10.40 -1.36 -15.44
C ILE A 151 -9.55 -2.61 -15.55
N HIS A 152 -8.47 -2.54 -16.32
CA HIS A 152 -7.47 -3.61 -16.37
C HIS A 152 -6.06 -3.04 -16.55
N GLY A 153 -5.05 -3.89 -16.34
CA GLY A 153 -3.65 -3.56 -16.65
C GLY A 153 -3.42 -3.28 -18.14
N ASP A 154 -2.24 -2.73 -18.43
CA ASP A 154 -1.75 -2.43 -19.78
C ASP A 154 -1.17 -3.65 -20.52
N ASP A 155 -1.12 -4.81 -19.87
CA ASP A 155 -0.77 -6.08 -20.50
C ASP A 155 -1.85 -6.53 -21.52
N PRO A 156 -1.46 -7.07 -22.69
CA PRO A 156 -2.41 -7.64 -23.64
C PRO A 156 -3.17 -8.83 -23.04
N CYS A 157 -4.50 -8.81 -23.11
CA CYS A 157 -5.37 -9.89 -22.64
C CYS A 157 -5.97 -10.62 -23.84
N VAL A 158 -5.20 -11.55 -24.38
CA VAL A 158 -5.54 -12.29 -25.59
C VAL A 158 -6.14 -13.64 -25.20
N LEU A 159 -7.30 -13.97 -25.78
CA LEU A 159 -7.97 -15.25 -25.66
C LEU A 159 -7.30 -16.31 -26.54
N PRO A 160 -7.57 -17.62 -26.36
CA PRO A 160 -6.97 -18.68 -27.18
C PRO A 160 -7.20 -18.53 -28.70
N ASP A 161 -8.25 -17.82 -29.11
CA ASP A 161 -8.59 -17.51 -30.51
C ASP A 161 -7.88 -16.25 -31.05
N GLY A 162 -7.06 -15.58 -30.23
CA GLY A 162 -6.34 -14.37 -30.61
C GLY A 162 -7.12 -13.07 -30.38
N THR A 163 -8.36 -13.13 -29.89
CA THR A 163 -9.18 -11.94 -29.66
C THR A 163 -8.90 -11.30 -28.30
N ASP A 164 -9.25 -10.01 -28.16
CA ASP A 164 -9.07 -9.25 -26.92
C ASP A 164 -10.24 -9.48 -25.97
N ALA A 165 -9.94 -9.99 -24.77
CA ALA A 165 -10.93 -10.31 -23.72
C ALA A 165 -11.79 -9.11 -23.29
N TYR A 166 -11.35 -7.88 -23.58
CA TYR A 166 -12.03 -6.62 -23.23
C TYR A 166 -12.49 -5.83 -24.45
N ALA A 167 -12.52 -6.43 -25.65
CA ALA A 167 -12.90 -5.75 -26.89
C ALA A 167 -14.27 -5.04 -26.80
N LEU A 168 -15.26 -5.69 -26.18
CA LEU A 168 -16.61 -5.12 -26.01
C LEU A 168 -16.60 -3.86 -25.13
N ALA A 169 -15.90 -3.91 -23.99
CA ALA A 169 -15.77 -2.78 -23.07
C ALA A 169 -15.03 -1.59 -23.72
N LYS A 170 -13.99 -1.89 -24.52
CA LYS A 170 -13.25 -0.89 -25.30
C LYS A 170 -14.13 -0.24 -26.37
N LYS A 171 -14.87 -1.04 -27.15
CA LYS A 171 -15.82 -0.55 -28.17
C LYS A 171 -16.92 0.33 -27.57
N ALA A 172 -17.37 0.01 -26.35
CA ALA A 172 -18.35 0.81 -25.62
C ALA A 172 -17.78 2.12 -25.05
N GLY A 173 -16.46 2.35 -25.10
CA GLY A 173 -15.81 3.52 -24.49
C GLY A 173 -15.80 3.49 -22.95
N ARG A 174 -15.95 2.30 -22.35
CA ARG A 174 -16.09 2.10 -20.89
C ARG A 174 -14.93 1.32 -20.29
N TYR A 175 -13.78 1.32 -20.97
CA TYR A 175 -12.56 0.65 -20.52
C TYR A 175 -11.49 1.67 -20.13
N LYS A 176 -10.79 1.44 -19.01
CA LYS A 176 -9.66 2.25 -18.56
C LYS A 176 -8.46 1.36 -18.25
N GLN A 177 -7.27 1.89 -18.47
CA GLN A 177 -6.01 1.18 -18.22
C GLN A 177 -5.28 1.73 -17.00
N ILE A 178 -4.61 0.84 -16.28
CA ILE A 178 -3.70 1.16 -15.18
C ILE A 178 -2.33 0.51 -15.46
N LYS A 179 -1.27 1.05 -14.88
CA LYS A 179 0.09 0.55 -15.13
C LYS A 179 0.37 -0.71 -14.33
N ARG A 180 1.05 -1.67 -14.97
CA ARG A 180 1.64 -2.82 -14.30
C ARG A 180 2.60 -2.39 -13.17
N THR A 181 2.66 -3.20 -12.12
CA THR A 181 3.59 -2.96 -11.00
C THR A 181 4.93 -3.62 -11.28
N GLU A 182 5.98 -2.81 -11.37
CA GLU A 182 7.35 -3.30 -11.54
C GLU A 182 7.89 -4.01 -10.29
N GLY A 183 8.66 -5.08 -10.53
CA GLY A 183 9.40 -5.82 -9.51
C GLY A 183 8.71 -7.06 -8.94
N VAL A 184 7.54 -7.45 -9.46
CA VAL A 184 6.86 -8.70 -9.08
C VAL A 184 5.96 -9.25 -10.18
N SER A 185 5.92 -10.58 -10.29
CA SER A 185 4.91 -11.33 -11.03
C SER A 185 4.75 -12.72 -10.42
N SER A 186 3.65 -13.41 -10.67
CA SER A 186 3.50 -14.82 -10.24
C SER A 186 4.61 -15.70 -10.83
N THR A 187 5.02 -15.46 -12.09
CA THR A 187 6.15 -16.16 -12.72
C THR A 187 7.47 -15.93 -11.99
N ASP A 188 7.76 -14.68 -11.61
CA ASP A 188 8.95 -14.34 -10.81
C ASP A 188 8.92 -15.06 -9.46
N ILE A 189 7.79 -15.01 -8.74
CA ILE A 189 7.63 -15.69 -7.45
C ILE A 189 7.84 -17.20 -7.59
N VAL A 190 7.25 -17.85 -8.61
CA VAL A 190 7.47 -19.27 -8.90
C VAL A 190 8.95 -19.55 -9.17
N GLY A 191 9.61 -18.71 -9.96
CA GLY A 191 11.05 -18.80 -10.21
C GLY A 191 11.87 -18.77 -8.91
N ARG A 192 11.54 -17.86 -7.99
CA ARG A 192 12.17 -17.79 -6.66
C ARG A 192 11.94 -19.07 -5.85
N MET A 193 10.71 -19.63 -5.86
CA MET A 193 10.42 -20.89 -5.18
C MET A 193 11.24 -22.06 -5.74
N LEU A 194 11.36 -22.15 -7.07
CA LEU A 194 12.13 -23.22 -7.73
C LEU A 194 13.63 -23.15 -7.38
N LEU A 195 14.20 -21.95 -7.26
CA LEU A 195 15.58 -21.77 -6.80
C LEU A 195 15.77 -22.29 -5.37
N CYS A 196 14.82 -21.99 -4.48
CA CYS A 196 14.86 -22.44 -3.09
C CYS A 196 14.79 -23.96 -2.95
N THR A 197 14.05 -24.65 -3.83
CA THR A 197 13.97 -26.12 -3.84
C THR A 197 15.25 -26.75 -4.40
N ARG A 198 15.85 -26.17 -5.44
CA ARG A 198 17.09 -26.70 -6.04
C ARG A 198 18.29 -26.58 -5.11
N GLU A 199 18.44 -25.47 -4.39
CA GLU A 199 19.60 -25.31 -3.49
C GLU A 199 19.59 -26.31 -2.33
N ARG A 200 18.41 -26.75 -1.86
CA ARG A 200 18.26 -27.89 -0.93
C ARG A 200 18.81 -29.21 -1.49
N SER A 201 18.75 -29.41 -2.80
CA SER A 201 19.29 -30.62 -3.46
C SER A 201 20.78 -30.51 -3.80
N ILE A 202 21.34 -29.29 -3.87
CA ILE A 202 22.74 -29.04 -4.22
C ILE A 202 23.66 -29.17 -3.00
N SER A 203 23.15 -29.02 -1.77
CA SER A 203 23.91 -29.44 -0.57
C SER A 203 24.24 -30.94 -0.57
N ASP A 204 23.60 -31.74 -1.43
CA ASP A 204 23.85 -33.18 -1.60
C ASP A 204 24.51 -33.57 -2.94
N SER A 205 24.75 -32.65 -3.89
CA SER A 205 25.46 -33.01 -5.13
C SER A 205 26.07 -31.82 -5.88
N HIS A 206 27.36 -31.94 -6.20
CA HIS A 206 28.09 -30.98 -7.03
C HIS A 206 27.62 -31.03 -8.50
N ASN A 207 27.52 -29.83 -9.11
CA ASN A 207 27.33 -29.50 -10.55
C ASN A 207 25.90 -29.25 -11.05
N HIS A 208 25.54 -27.97 -11.25
CA HIS A 208 25.36 -27.38 -12.60
C HIS A 208 24.94 -25.90 -12.51
N SER A 209 25.67 -25.03 -13.21
CA SER A 209 25.43 -23.60 -13.37
C SER A 209 24.78 -23.28 -14.72
N SER A 210 23.45 -23.40 -14.89
CA SER A 210 22.83 -22.97 -16.17
C SER A 210 21.29 -22.94 -16.21
N LEU A 211 20.61 -22.11 -15.41
CA LEU A 211 19.18 -21.79 -15.68
C LEU A 211 18.78 -20.32 -15.53
N GLN A 212 19.66 -19.45 -15.00
CA GLN A 212 19.40 -18.01 -14.90
C GLN A 212 19.21 -17.32 -16.27
N ARG A 213 19.42 -18.04 -17.38
CA ARG A 213 19.30 -17.52 -18.75
C ARG A 213 17.93 -17.70 -19.41
N GLN A 214 17.01 -18.51 -18.88
CA GLN A 214 15.80 -18.90 -19.64
C GLN A 214 14.52 -18.13 -19.30
N PHE A 215 14.47 -17.38 -18.20
CA PHE A 215 13.25 -16.66 -17.81
C PHE A 215 13.27 -15.14 -18.05
N SER A 216 14.39 -14.58 -18.52
CA SER A 216 14.51 -13.15 -18.85
C SER A 216 14.69 -12.93 -20.34
N HIS A 217 13.59 -12.79 -21.08
CA HIS A 217 13.61 -12.03 -22.34
C HIS A 217 13.66 -10.55 -21.98
N GLY A 218 14.84 -10.07 -21.61
CA GLY A 218 15.09 -8.70 -21.18
C GLY A 218 16.57 -8.49 -20.89
N ASN A 219 17.21 -7.73 -21.76
CA ASN A 219 18.64 -7.41 -21.79
C ASN A 219 19.21 -7.02 -20.40
N SER A 220 20.14 -7.80 -19.82
CA SER A 220 20.93 -7.37 -18.67
C SER A 220 22.26 -8.13 -18.57
N GLN A 221 23.30 -7.35 -18.24
CA GLN A 221 24.73 -7.65 -18.27
C GLN A 221 25.14 -8.76 -17.28
N LYS A 222 26.26 -9.43 -17.61
CA LYS A 222 26.95 -10.41 -16.76
C LYS A 222 27.23 -9.82 -15.37
N PHE A 223 26.75 -10.47 -14.31
CA PHE A 223 27.24 -10.25 -12.95
C PHE A 223 28.33 -11.28 -12.62
N GLU A 224 29.49 -10.80 -12.18
CA GLU A 224 30.57 -11.63 -11.65
C GLU A 224 30.16 -12.22 -10.30
N ALA A 225 30.44 -13.52 -10.13
CA ALA A 225 30.25 -14.24 -8.89
C ALA A 225 31.37 -13.86 -7.89
N GLY A 226 31.18 -12.75 -7.19
CA GLY A 226 32.11 -12.26 -6.18
C GLY A 226 31.35 -11.62 -5.01
N GLY A 227 30.68 -12.42 -4.19
CA GLY A 227 30.00 -11.92 -3.01
C GLY A 227 29.36 -13.04 -2.19
N SER A 228 30.06 -13.45 -1.13
CA SER A 228 29.54 -14.32 -0.06
C SER A 228 28.36 -13.65 0.64
N GLY A 229 27.14 -14.00 0.22
CA GLY A 229 25.90 -13.53 0.82
C GLY A 229 24.81 -14.57 0.61
N THR A 230 24.65 -15.45 1.59
CA THR A 230 23.71 -16.58 1.63
C THR A 230 22.28 -16.13 1.91
N GLY A 231 21.72 -15.28 1.05
CA GLY A 231 20.32 -14.83 1.13
C GLY A 231 19.73 -14.62 -0.26
N THR A 232 18.44 -14.88 -0.41
CA THR A 232 17.64 -14.80 -1.64
C THR A 232 17.60 -13.38 -2.23
N ARG A 233 18.71 -12.92 -2.82
CA ARG A 233 18.87 -11.65 -3.54
C ARG A 233 18.26 -11.69 -4.96
N VAL A 234 17.05 -12.20 -5.10
CA VAL A 234 16.41 -12.37 -6.43
C VAL A 234 15.33 -11.30 -6.70
N SER A 235 14.93 -10.53 -5.70
CA SER A 235 13.97 -9.44 -5.91
C SER A 235 14.63 -8.22 -6.57
N HIS A 236 14.04 -7.76 -7.68
CA HIS A 236 14.36 -6.48 -8.33
C HIS A 236 13.48 -5.33 -7.84
N PHE A 237 12.74 -5.52 -6.74
CA PHE A 237 11.86 -4.49 -6.20
C PHE A 237 12.65 -3.28 -5.68
N LEU A 238 12.28 -2.09 -6.15
CA LEU A 238 12.83 -0.82 -5.68
C LEU A 238 11.87 -0.19 -4.64
N PRO A 239 12.17 -0.26 -3.33
CA PRO A 239 11.38 0.42 -2.32
C PRO A 239 11.50 1.94 -2.50
N THR A 240 10.36 2.63 -2.44
CA THR A 240 10.34 4.10 -2.35
C THR A 240 9.40 4.49 -1.23
N SER A 241 9.72 5.58 -0.52
CA SER A 241 8.82 6.16 0.49
C SER A 241 7.43 6.41 -0.07
N ARG A 242 7.33 6.87 -1.33
CA ARG A 242 6.07 7.07 -2.05
C ARG A 242 5.23 5.79 -2.13
N ARG A 243 5.83 4.64 -2.46
CA ARG A 243 5.10 3.35 -2.53
C ARG A 243 4.58 2.94 -1.16
N ILE A 244 5.39 3.10 -0.11
CA ILE A 244 4.98 2.80 1.27
C ILE A 244 3.79 3.68 1.66
N VAL A 245 3.88 5.01 1.48
CA VAL A 245 2.79 5.95 1.81
C VAL A 245 1.51 5.65 1.03
N GLN A 246 1.60 5.22 -0.23
CA GLN A 246 0.43 4.80 -1.01
C GLN A 246 -0.28 3.56 -0.44
N PHE A 247 0.45 2.73 0.32
CA PHE A 247 -0.04 1.53 0.97
C PHE A 247 -0.33 1.74 2.44
N SER A 248 0.21 2.75 3.12
CA SER A 248 -0.04 3.00 4.53
C SER A 248 -1.43 3.58 4.79
N ASN A 249 -1.98 3.32 5.98
CA ASN A 249 -3.09 4.11 6.49
C ASN A 249 -2.52 5.39 7.12
N GLY A 250 -3.06 6.55 6.77
CA GLY A 250 -2.56 7.84 7.27
C GLY A 250 -3.03 8.21 8.68
N LYS A 251 -3.59 7.26 9.44
CA LYS A 251 -4.19 7.51 10.76
C LYS A 251 -3.50 6.65 11.80
N GLY A 252 -2.95 7.30 12.82
CA GLY A 252 -2.46 6.62 14.02
C GLY A 252 -3.60 6.13 14.93
N PRO A 253 -3.26 5.43 16.01
CA PRO A 253 -4.23 5.04 17.03
C PRO A 253 -4.85 6.29 17.68
N GLY A 254 -6.11 6.19 18.11
CA GLY A 254 -6.72 7.21 18.98
C GLY A 254 -6.11 7.17 20.38
N ASP A 255 -6.31 8.24 21.15
CA ASP A 255 -5.65 8.44 22.46
C ASP A 255 -5.88 7.28 23.45
N ASP A 256 -7.07 6.66 23.43
CA ASP A 256 -7.45 5.53 24.29
C ASP A 256 -7.60 4.20 23.52
N ALA A 257 -7.08 4.11 22.29
CA ALA A 257 -7.25 2.94 21.45
C ALA A 257 -6.53 1.72 22.02
N ARG A 258 -7.20 0.57 22.04
CA ARG A 258 -6.56 -0.70 22.39
C ARG A 258 -5.67 -1.17 21.25
N ILE A 259 -4.36 -1.08 21.43
CA ILE A 259 -3.39 -1.53 20.43
C ILE A 259 -3.11 -3.03 20.61
N VAL A 260 -3.27 -3.78 19.51
CA VAL A 260 -2.94 -5.20 19.38
C VAL A 260 -1.68 -5.32 18.54
N TYR A 261 -0.69 -6.05 19.06
CA TYR A 261 0.53 -6.34 18.32
C TYR A 261 0.62 -7.82 17.95
N ILE A 262 0.99 -8.07 16.71
CA ILE A 262 1.29 -9.40 16.16
C ILE A 262 2.50 -9.28 15.25
N ASP A 263 3.42 -10.23 15.29
CA ASP A 263 4.57 -10.25 14.39
C ASP A 263 4.84 -11.61 13.75
N GLY A 264 5.71 -11.57 12.75
CA GLY A 264 6.09 -12.76 12.02
C GLY A 264 6.86 -12.48 10.75
N ALA A 265 7.08 -13.55 9.99
CA ALA A 265 7.67 -13.45 8.67
C ALA A 265 6.68 -12.84 7.67
N PHE A 266 5.42 -13.29 7.65
CA PHE A 266 4.44 -12.91 6.61
C PHE A 266 4.99 -13.06 5.18
N ASP A 267 5.81 -14.10 4.98
CA ASP A 267 6.35 -14.46 3.68
C ASP A 267 5.25 -15.09 2.83
N LEU A 268 5.22 -14.78 1.53
CA LEU A 268 4.13 -15.17 0.61
C LEU A 268 2.73 -14.97 1.22
N PHE A 269 2.43 -13.72 1.63
CA PHE A 269 1.17 -13.37 2.30
C PHE A 269 -0.07 -14.02 1.65
N HIS A 270 -0.85 -14.76 2.43
CA HIS A 270 -1.85 -15.74 1.95
C HIS A 270 -3.09 -15.81 2.86
N ALA A 271 -4.09 -16.60 2.49
CA ALA A 271 -5.39 -16.65 3.18
C ALA A 271 -5.29 -16.98 4.67
N GLY A 272 -4.38 -17.88 5.06
CA GLY A 272 -4.09 -18.13 6.49
C GLY A 272 -3.62 -16.89 7.27
N HIS A 273 -2.75 -16.05 6.68
CA HIS A 273 -2.34 -14.79 7.30
C HIS A 273 -3.52 -13.80 7.41
N VAL A 274 -4.35 -13.73 6.37
CA VAL A 274 -5.57 -12.90 6.39
C VAL A 274 -6.47 -13.29 7.54
N GLU A 275 -6.69 -14.58 7.75
CA GLU A 275 -7.58 -15.06 8.81
C GLU A 275 -7.05 -14.76 10.20
N ILE A 276 -5.75 -14.97 10.43
CA ILE A 276 -5.11 -14.63 11.71
C ILE A 276 -5.20 -13.12 11.97
N LEU A 277 -4.96 -12.28 10.96
CA LEU A 277 -5.06 -10.82 11.12
C LEU A 277 -6.51 -10.35 11.33
N ARG A 278 -7.48 -11.00 10.68
CA ARG A 278 -8.91 -10.76 10.91
C ARG A 278 -9.28 -11.03 12.37
N LEU A 279 -8.82 -12.15 12.92
CA LEU A 279 -9.03 -12.51 14.33
C LEU A 279 -8.29 -11.56 15.27
N ALA A 280 -7.03 -11.20 14.98
CA ALA A 280 -6.27 -10.26 15.79
C ALA A 280 -6.95 -8.87 15.85
N ARG A 281 -7.53 -8.42 14.73
CA ARG A 281 -8.24 -7.14 14.65
C ARG A 281 -9.47 -7.06 15.55
N THR A 282 -10.10 -8.18 15.93
CA THR A 282 -11.26 -8.17 16.83
C THR A 282 -10.87 -7.99 18.30
N LEU A 283 -9.59 -8.11 18.65
CA LEU A 283 -9.10 -8.02 20.03
C LEU A 283 -8.85 -6.57 20.49
N GLY A 284 -8.87 -5.60 19.57
CA GLY A 284 -8.67 -4.18 19.89
C GLY A 284 -8.96 -3.24 18.72
N ASP A 285 -8.64 -1.98 18.93
CA ASP A 285 -9.05 -0.86 18.06
C ASP A 285 -7.99 -0.52 17.00
N PHE A 286 -6.76 -1.00 17.18
CA PHE A 286 -5.64 -0.76 16.27
C PHE A 286 -4.74 -1.98 16.18
N LEU A 287 -4.58 -2.56 14.98
CA LEU A 287 -3.71 -3.70 14.73
C LEU A 287 -2.37 -3.26 14.14
N LEU A 288 -1.32 -3.42 14.92
CA LEU A 288 0.06 -3.19 14.52
C LEU A 288 0.74 -4.51 14.20
N VAL A 289 1.32 -4.61 13.00
CA VAL A 289 1.97 -5.84 12.53
C VAL A 289 3.48 -5.68 12.43
N GLY A 290 4.24 -6.45 13.20
CA GLY A 290 5.70 -6.51 13.10
C GLY A 290 6.16 -7.44 11.98
N ILE A 291 7.01 -6.95 11.08
CA ILE A 291 7.57 -7.73 9.99
C ILE A 291 9.06 -7.95 10.25
N HIS A 292 9.46 -9.18 10.58
CA HIS A 292 10.87 -9.49 10.82
C HIS A 292 11.73 -9.25 9.57
N ASN A 293 12.98 -8.83 9.75
CA ASN A 293 13.91 -8.66 8.64
C ASN A 293 14.30 -10.00 7.98
N ASP A 294 14.88 -9.94 6.78
CA ASP A 294 15.18 -11.13 5.98
C ASP A 294 16.22 -12.04 6.64
N GLN A 295 17.20 -11.47 7.34
CA GLN A 295 18.26 -12.20 8.03
C GLN A 295 17.72 -13.04 9.20
N ILE A 296 16.82 -12.46 10.00
CA ILE A 296 16.15 -13.16 11.10
C ILE A 296 15.31 -14.30 10.54
N VAL A 297 14.53 -14.04 9.48
CA VAL A 297 13.69 -15.07 8.86
C VAL A 297 14.55 -16.21 8.30
N SER A 298 15.63 -15.89 7.60
CA SER A 298 16.57 -16.88 7.06
C SER A 298 17.22 -17.73 8.17
N ALA A 299 17.70 -17.09 9.23
CA ALA A 299 18.32 -17.78 10.36
C ALA A 299 17.36 -18.72 11.12
N LYS A 300 16.07 -18.37 11.18
CA LYS A 300 15.06 -19.14 11.94
C LYS A 300 14.27 -20.14 11.10
N ARG A 301 14.06 -19.87 9.80
CA ARG A 301 13.19 -20.67 8.92
C ARG A 301 13.93 -21.31 7.74
N GLY A 302 15.25 -21.11 7.65
CA GLY A 302 16.14 -21.72 6.67
C GLY A 302 16.69 -20.72 5.66
N ALA A 303 17.89 -21.02 5.14
CA ALA A 303 18.71 -20.11 4.34
C ALA A 303 17.98 -19.47 3.15
N HIS A 304 17.08 -20.22 2.50
CA HIS A 304 16.34 -19.79 1.31
C HIS A 304 15.01 -19.09 1.61
N ARG A 305 14.74 -18.78 2.88
CA ARG A 305 13.62 -17.93 3.30
C ARG A 305 14.16 -16.54 3.69
N PRO A 306 13.37 -15.47 3.49
CA PRO A 306 12.06 -15.46 2.86
C PRO A 306 12.13 -15.47 1.32
N ILE A 307 11.03 -15.84 0.66
CA ILE A 307 10.86 -15.73 -0.80
C ILE A 307 10.66 -14.27 -1.22
N MET A 308 9.90 -13.53 -0.41
CA MET A 308 9.63 -12.11 -0.58
C MET A 308 10.49 -11.32 0.41
N ASN A 309 11.20 -10.30 -0.06
CA ASN A 309 12.04 -9.49 0.82
C ASN A 309 11.20 -8.66 1.81
N LEU A 310 11.86 -8.05 2.80
CA LEU A 310 11.22 -7.24 3.84
C LEU A 310 10.23 -6.20 3.30
N HIS A 311 10.58 -5.50 2.22
CA HIS A 311 9.73 -4.45 1.68
C HIS A 311 8.54 -5.00 0.90
N GLU A 312 8.72 -6.09 0.14
CA GLU A 312 7.63 -6.78 -0.57
C GLU A 312 6.60 -7.34 0.42
N ARG A 313 7.07 -7.93 1.53
CA ARG A 313 6.22 -8.43 2.62
C ARG A 313 5.48 -7.28 3.31
N SER A 314 6.17 -6.17 3.59
CA SER A 314 5.56 -4.98 4.18
C SER A 314 4.42 -4.43 3.33
N LEU A 315 4.59 -4.31 2.00
CA LEU A 315 3.51 -3.86 1.10
C LEU A 315 2.35 -4.86 1.05
N SER A 316 2.65 -6.16 1.09
CA SER A 316 1.61 -7.20 1.07
C SER A 316 0.72 -7.12 2.31
N VAL A 317 1.33 -6.93 3.48
CA VAL A 317 0.62 -6.80 4.76
C VAL A 317 -0.13 -5.47 4.85
N LEU A 318 0.46 -4.35 4.45
CA LEU A 318 -0.18 -3.02 4.44
C LEU A 318 -1.43 -2.93 3.54
N ALA A 319 -1.54 -3.81 2.53
CA ALA A 319 -2.71 -3.88 1.67
C ALA A 319 -3.94 -4.51 2.35
N CYS A 320 -3.73 -5.27 3.44
CA CYS A 320 -4.78 -5.96 4.17
C CYS A 320 -5.62 -4.95 4.97
N ARG A 321 -6.96 -5.04 4.84
CA ARG A 321 -7.91 -4.14 5.51
C ARG A 321 -7.93 -4.24 7.03
N TYR A 322 -7.47 -5.38 7.55
CA TYR A 322 -7.42 -5.61 9.00
C TYR A 322 -6.19 -4.98 9.64
N VAL A 323 -5.21 -4.56 8.85
CA VAL A 323 -3.95 -4.00 9.34
C VAL A 323 -4.02 -2.48 9.34
N ASP A 324 -3.72 -1.89 10.49
CA ASP A 324 -3.67 -0.44 10.62
C ASP A 324 -2.25 0.09 10.32
N GLU A 325 -1.22 -0.56 10.86
CA GLU A 325 0.18 -0.15 10.68
C GLU A 325 1.17 -1.34 10.71
N VAL A 326 2.39 -1.11 10.22
CA VAL A 326 3.46 -2.10 10.15
C VAL A 326 4.76 -1.56 10.76
N ILE A 327 5.40 -2.35 11.64
CA ILE A 327 6.80 -2.16 12.02
C ILE A 327 7.67 -2.90 10.99
N ILE A 328 8.37 -2.14 10.15
CA ILE A 328 9.29 -2.68 9.14
C ILE A 328 10.62 -3.04 9.82
N GLY A 329 10.95 -4.33 9.88
CA GLY A 329 12.18 -4.81 10.52
C GLY A 329 12.02 -5.05 12.01
N ALA A 330 10.85 -5.53 12.44
CA ALA A 330 10.57 -5.86 13.84
C ALA A 330 11.57 -6.90 14.39
N PRO A 331 12.04 -6.73 15.64
CA PRO A 331 12.94 -7.70 16.27
C PRO A 331 12.25 -9.05 16.46
N TRP A 332 13.04 -10.11 16.66
CA TRP A 332 12.51 -11.44 16.96
C TRP A 332 11.93 -11.54 18.37
N GLU A 333 12.56 -10.86 19.33
CA GLU A 333 12.11 -10.80 20.71
C GLU A 333 11.49 -9.44 21.00
N ILE A 334 10.36 -9.46 21.68
CA ILE A 334 9.62 -8.27 22.06
C ILE A 334 10.29 -7.66 23.29
N SER A 335 10.99 -6.54 23.11
CA SER A 335 11.65 -5.84 24.21
C SER A 335 10.63 -5.04 25.04
N LYS A 336 10.96 -4.79 26.31
CA LYS A 336 10.19 -3.88 27.18
C LYS A 336 10.12 -2.47 26.59
N ASP A 337 11.16 -2.05 25.90
CA ASP A 337 11.23 -0.74 25.23
C ASP A 337 10.20 -0.66 24.10
N MET A 338 10.03 -1.73 23.31
CA MET A 338 9.01 -1.76 22.26
C MET A 338 7.58 -1.66 22.83
N VAL A 339 7.33 -2.30 23.98
CA VAL A 339 6.03 -2.22 24.67
C VAL A 339 5.79 -0.83 25.27
N SER A 340 6.81 -0.21 25.85
CA SER A 340 6.69 1.03 26.63
C SER A 340 6.87 2.32 25.83
N MET A 341 7.75 2.35 24.82
CA MET A 341 8.09 3.58 24.08
C MET A 341 7.13 3.90 22.94
N GLN A 342 6.34 2.95 22.46
CA GLN A 342 5.56 3.13 21.24
C GLN A 342 4.09 2.71 21.32
N LEU A 343 3.70 1.84 22.26
CA LEU A 343 2.56 0.96 21.93
C LEU A 343 1.43 0.79 22.95
N ASN A 344 1.48 1.28 24.19
CA ASN A 344 0.40 1.08 25.20
C ASN A 344 -0.31 -0.29 25.05
N LEU A 345 0.47 -1.37 24.89
CA LEU A 345 -0.06 -2.64 24.36
C LEU A 345 -0.94 -3.31 25.39
N PHE A 346 -2.12 -3.75 24.94
CA PHE A 346 -3.01 -4.55 25.76
C PHE A 346 -2.88 -6.05 25.47
N PHE A 347 -2.59 -6.42 24.22
CA PHE A 347 -2.41 -7.82 23.82
C PHE A 347 -1.22 -7.98 22.87
N VAL A 348 -0.40 -8.97 23.17
CA VAL A 348 0.73 -9.41 22.35
C VAL A 348 0.44 -10.84 21.93
N LEU A 349 0.18 -11.04 20.64
CA LEU A 349 0.02 -12.37 20.06
C LEU A 349 1.35 -12.81 19.42
N VAL A 350 2.14 -13.58 20.17
CA VAL A 350 3.29 -14.30 19.60
C VAL A 350 2.83 -15.68 19.18
N PHE A 351 2.72 -15.91 17.87
CA PHE A 351 2.41 -17.25 17.38
C PHE A 351 3.70 -18.07 17.34
N PRO A 352 3.73 -19.27 17.95
CA PRO A 352 4.77 -20.24 17.65
C PRO A 352 4.67 -20.52 16.15
N SER A 353 5.80 -20.36 15.47
CA SER A 353 5.98 -20.54 14.03
C SER A 353 5.04 -21.61 13.48
N VAL A 354 4.06 -21.21 12.65
CA VAL A 354 3.42 -22.16 11.73
C VAL A 354 4.58 -22.76 10.91
N GLN A 355 4.80 -24.06 11.11
CA GLN A 355 5.88 -24.85 10.50
C GLN A 355 5.63 -25.03 9.01
#